data_AF-A0A2I3RML2-F1
#
_entry.id   AF-A0A2I3RML2-F1
#
_cell.length_a   1.000
_cell.length_b   1.000
_cell.length_c   1.000
_cell.angle_alpha   90.00
_cell.angle_beta   90.00
_cell.angle_gamma   90.00
#
_symmetry.space_group_name_H-M   'P 1'
#
loop_
_entity.id
_entity.type
_entity.pdbx_description
1 polymer ?
#
loop_
_entity_poly.entity_id
_entity_poly.type
_entity_poly.pdbx_seq_one_letter_code
_entity_poly.pdbx_strand_id
1 'polypeptide(L)'
;LQGWMLYPRESPSRESKELGGLWSFRADLDNRRQGFEEQWYPRPLRELWARLFSPPSGPTLGVPVPSRFNDICQDWWLRQFVGWVLYEQEVTLPEQWTQHLRTRVVLRIASAHSYATVVSQGLLCPEHRL
;
A
#
# COMPACT_ATOMS: atom_id res chain seq x y z
N LEU A 1 3.25 18.17 -11.32
CA LEU A 1 2.65 19.26 -10.51
C LEU A 1 3.54 19.49 -9.30
N GLN A 2 4.17 20.66 -9.20
CA GLN A 2 5.02 21.01 -8.07
C GLN A 2 4.11 21.56 -6.95
N GLY A 3 3.91 20.77 -5.90
CA GLY A 3 3.05 21.10 -4.76
C GLY A 3 3.90 21.28 -3.50
N TRP A 4 3.52 22.25 -2.65
CA TRP A 4 4.12 22.43 -1.33
C TRP A 4 3.75 21.26 -0.42
N MET A 5 4.75 20.57 0.16
CA MET A 5 4.55 19.38 0.99
C MET A 5 4.46 19.72 2.49
N LEU A 6 3.51 20.59 2.85
CA LEU A 6 3.25 20.97 4.26
C LEU A 6 2.85 19.77 5.09
N TYR A 7 3.38 19.64 6.31
CA TYR A 7 3.00 18.56 7.22
C TYR A 7 1.48 18.61 7.52
N PRO A 8 0.74 17.49 7.50
CA PRO A 8 -0.69 17.49 7.78
C PRO A 8 -0.92 17.93 9.22
N ARG A 9 -1.87 18.83 9.43
CA ARG A 9 -2.30 19.29 10.75
C ARG A 9 -3.80 19.48 10.74
N GLU A 10 -4.45 19.00 11.79
CA GLU A 10 -5.87 19.21 11.98
C GLU A 10 -6.18 20.69 12.20
N SER A 11 -7.31 21.13 11.67
CA SER A 11 -7.82 22.50 11.80
C SER A 11 -9.32 22.50 11.49
N PRO A 12 -10.05 23.60 11.70
CA PRO A 12 -11.46 23.69 11.32
C PRO A 12 -11.76 23.39 9.84
N SER A 13 -10.75 23.42 8.97
CA SER A 13 -10.87 23.14 7.53
C SER A 13 -10.12 21.89 7.08
N ARG A 14 -9.46 21.16 7.99
CA ARG A 14 -8.61 20.01 7.68
C ARG A 14 -8.78 18.92 8.71
N GLU A 15 -9.17 17.75 8.25
CA GLU A 15 -9.20 16.53 9.04
C GLU A 15 -8.10 15.59 8.57
N SER A 16 -7.58 14.76 9.49
CA SER A 16 -6.59 13.75 9.16
C SER A 16 -7.02 12.39 9.67
N LYS A 17 -6.71 11.35 8.91
CA LYS A 17 -6.90 9.96 9.34
C LYS A 17 -5.59 9.23 9.11
N GLU A 18 -5.01 8.74 10.19
CA GLU A 18 -3.82 7.91 10.12
C GLU A 18 -4.19 6.52 9.59
N LEU A 19 -3.44 6.04 8.60
CA LEU A 19 -3.61 4.71 8.01
C LEU A 19 -2.57 3.73 8.59
N GLY A 20 -2.29 3.85 9.88
CA GLY A 20 -1.43 2.92 10.59
C GLY A 20 -2.13 1.58 10.86
N GLY A 21 -1.40 0.68 11.51
CA GLY A 21 -1.93 -0.63 11.93
C GLY A 21 -1.46 -1.76 11.04
N LEU A 22 -2.25 -2.84 10.97
CA LEU A 22 -1.86 -4.05 10.25
C LEU A 22 -2.30 -3.98 8.78
N TRP A 23 -1.33 -4.12 7.88
CA TRP A 23 -1.55 -4.14 6.44
C TRP A 23 -1.34 -5.54 5.88
N SER A 24 -2.12 -5.90 4.86
CA SER A 24 -1.87 -7.08 4.05
C SER A 24 -0.58 -6.86 3.25
N PHE A 25 0.33 -7.82 3.31
CA PHE A 25 1.66 -7.74 2.72
C PHE A 25 1.95 -8.96 1.87
N ARG A 26 2.61 -8.74 0.73
CA ARG A 26 3.10 -9.80 -0.15
C ARG A 26 4.39 -9.37 -0.86
N ALA A 27 5.38 -10.25 -0.94
CA ALA A 27 6.57 -10.04 -1.75
C ALA A 27 6.41 -10.74 -3.11
N ASP A 28 6.92 -10.14 -4.18
CA ASP A 28 6.94 -10.72 -5.52
C ASP A 28 8.21 -11.56 -5.72
N LEU A 29 8.16 -12.84 -5.35
CA LEU A 29 9.33 -13.71 -5.24
C LEU A 29 9.83 -14.31 -6.55
N ASP A 30 9.03 -14.29 -7.61
CA ASP A 30 9.33 -15.06 -8.82
C ASP A 30 10.27 -14.28 -9.75
N ASN A 31 9.73 -13.52 -10.71
CA ASN A 31 10.51 -12.66 -11.59
C ASN A 31 10.60 -11.20 -11.10
N ARG A 32 10.08 -10.92 -9.90
CA ARG A 32 9.99 -9.58 -9.29
C ARG A 32 9.16 -8.60 -10.14
N ARG A 33 8.32 -9.08 -11.05
CA ARG A 33 7.40 -8.27 -11.88
C ARG A 33 6.03 -8.92 -12.06
N GLN A 34 5.84 -10.14 -11.58
CA GLN A 34 4.64 -10.93 -11.70
C GLN A 34 3.44 -10.17 -11.15
N GLY A 35 3.60 -9.43 -10.06
CA GLY A 35 2.52 -8.62 -9.50
C GLY A 35 2.01 -7.52 -10.44
N PHE A 36 2.87 -7.02 -11.34
CA PHE A 36 2.47 -6.09 -12.40
C PHE A 36 1.92 -6.83 -13.62
N GLU A 37 2.59 -7.91 -14.06
CA GLU A 37 2.20 -8.71 -15.23
C GLU A 37 0.82 -9.35 -15.07
N GLU A 38 0.56 -9.90 -13.88
CA GLU A 38 -0.72 -10.52 -13.52
C GLU A 38 -1.72 -9.53 -12.94
N GLN A 39 -1.35 -8.25 -12.81
CA GLN A 39 -2.19 -7.20 -12.24
C GLN A 39 -2.80 -7.64 -10.91
N TRP A 40 -1.97 -7.78 -9.86
CA TRP A 40 -2.44 -8.18 -8.54
C TRP A 40 -3.26 -7.10 -7.82
N TYR A 41 -3.10 -5.85 -8.21
CA TYR A 41 -3.67 -4.67 -7.54
C TYR A 41 -5.16 -4.33 -7.82
N PRO A 42 -5.84 -4.81 -8.88
CA PRO A 42 -7.28 -4.60 -9.07
C PRO A 42 -8.17 -5.46 -8.16
N ARG A 43 -7.61 -6.46 -7.47
CA ARG A 43 -8.36 -7.36 -6.59
C ARG A 43 -7.71 -7.42 -5.20
N PRO A 44 -8.47 -7.75 -4.15
CA PRO A 44 -7.91 -7.91 -2.82
C PRO A 44 -6.81 -8.99 -2.78
N LEU A 45 -5.68 -8.70 -2.13
CA LEU A 45 -4.55 -9.64 -2.00
C LEU A 45 -4.95 -10.99 -1.39
N ARG A 46 -5.98 -11.01 -0.53
CA ARG A 46 -6.54 -12.25 0.05
C ARG A 46 -7.10 -13.21 -1.02
N GLU A 47 -7.64 -12.69 -2.11
CA GLU A 47 -8.21 -13.51 -3.19
C GLU A 47 -7.12 -14.16 -4.03
N LEU A 48 -5.98 -13.50 -4.18
CA LEU A 48 -4.82 -14.06 -4.89
C LEU A 48 -4.24 -15.27 -4.14
N TRP A 49 -4.27 -15.26 -2.80
CA TRP A 49 -3.89 -16.42 -2.00
C TRP A 49 -4.87 -17.58 -2.20
N ALA A 50 -6.17 -17.33 -2.07
CA ALA A 50 -7.20 -18.39 -2.10
C ALA A 50 -7.26 -19.14 -3.45
N ARG A 51 -6.78 -18.54 -4.54
CA ARG A 51 -6.83 -19.12 -5.89
C ARG A 51 -5.66 -20.04 -6.22
N LEU A 52 -4.56 -19.96 -5.49
CA LEU A 52 -3.35 -20.70 -5.78
C LEU A 52 -3.11 -21.70 -4.65
N PHE A 53 -3.18 -23.00 -4.98
CA PHE A 53 -2.96 -24.10 -4.02
C PHE A 53 -1.55 -24.05 -3.38
N SER A 54 -0.64 -23.32 -4.02
CA SER A 54 0.60 -22.77 -3.48
C SER A 54 1.01 -21.62 -4.39
N PRO A 55 0.77 -20.35 -4.02
CA PRO A 55 1.23 -19.24 -4.84
C PRO A 55 2.75 -19.24 -4.89
N PRO A 56 3.36 -19.02 -6.08
CA PRO A 56 4.81 -19.00 -6.24
C PRO A 56 5.49 -17.94 -5.36
N SER A 57 4.73 -16.94 -4.92
CA SER A 57 5.20 -15.81 -4.13
C SER A 57 4.86 -15.88 -2.62
N GLY A 58 4.37 -17.01 -2.12
CA GLY A 58 4.09 -17.21 -0.68
C GLY A 58 2.77 -16.60 -0.16
N PRO A 59 2.46 -16.78 1.14
CA PRO A 59 1.22 -16.33 1.76
C PRO A 59 1.14 -14.81 1.90
N THR A 60 -0.09 -14.28 1.93
CA THR A 60 -0.34 -12.90 2.37
C THR A 60 -0.10 -12.81 3.88
N LEU A 61 0.79 -11.92 4.30
CA LEU A 61 1.17 -11.70 5.70
C LEU A 61 0.52 -10.43 6.25
N GLY A 62 0.38 -10.34 7.57
CA GLY A 62 0.08 -9.07 8.24
C GLY A 62 1.37 -8.37 8.65
N VAL A 63 1.63 -7.17 8.13
CA VAL A 63 2.79 -6.34 8.49
C VAL A 63 2.31 -5.02 9.09
N PRO A 64 2.82 -4.61 10.27
CA PRO A 64 2.43 -3.34 10.87
C PRO A 64 2.98 -2.16 10.07
N VAL A 65 2.27 -1.05 10.04
CA VAL A 65 2.70 0.23 9.46
C VAL A 65 2.50 1.32 10.52
N PRO A 66 3.52 2.15 10.81
CA PRO A 66 4.83 2.21 10.18
C PRO A 66 5.79 1.11 10.67
N SER A 67 6.42 0.39 9.74
CA SER A 67 7.54 -0.51 10.05
C SER A 67 8.30 -0.92 8.79
N ARG A 68 9.41 -1.65 8.95
CA ARG A 68 10.13 -2.33 7.86
C ARG A 68 9.84 -3.82 7.93
N PHE A 69 9.37 -4.41 6.83
CA PHE A 69 9.07 -5.85 6.78
C PHE A 69 10.30 -6.73 7.11
N ASN A 70 11.50 -6.27 6.72
CA ASN A 70 12.78 -6.95 7.02
C ASN A 70 13.02 -7.21 8.51
N ASP A 71 12.47 -6.36 9.39
CA ASP A 71 12.73 -6.42 10.83
C ASP A 71 11.67 -7.22 11.60
N ILE A 72 10.53 -7.54 10.96
CA ILE A 72 9.36 -8.13 11.61
C ILE A 72 9.09 -9.55 11.12
N CYS A 73 9.26 -9.79 9.83
CA CYS A 73 9.07 -11.11 9.27
C CYS A 73 10.17 -12.07 9.74
N GLN A 74 9.79 -13.30 10.10
CA GLN A 74 10.72 -14.31 10.60
C GLN A 74 11.41 -15.07 9.46
N ASP A 75 10.85 -15.03 8.25
CA ASP A 75 11.40 -15.67 7.07
C ASP A 75 12.76 -15.05 6.68
N TRP A 76 13.80 -15.89 6.64
CA TRP A 76 15.16 -15.47 6.33
C TRP A 76 15.28 -14.81 4.94
N TRP A 77 14.48 -15.29 3.97
CA TRP A 77 14.49 -14.79 2.60
C TRP A 77 13.85 -13.41 2.49
N LEU A 78 12.87 -13.07 3.34
CA LEU A 78 12.28 -11.73 3.39
C LEU A 78 13.27 -10.68 3.88
N ARG A 79 14.12 -11.03 4.86
CA ARG A 79 15.11 -10.08 5.42
C ARG A 79 16.10 -9.53 4.40
N GLN A 80 16.42 -10.34 3.40
CA GLN A 80 17.38 -10.03 2.33
C GLN A 80 16.67 -9.83 0.98
N PHE A 81 15.34 -9.71 0.97
CA PHE A 81 14.58 -9.63 -0.25
C PHE A 81 14.82 -8.30 -0.98
N VAL A 82 15.09 -8.39 -2.28
CA VAL A 82 15.24 -7.25 -3.17
C VAL A 82 14.29 -7.43 -4.33
N GLY A 83 13.26 -6.59 -4.40
CA GLY A 83 12.22 -6.68 -5.41
C GLY A 83 11.01 -5.85 -5.01
N TRP A 84 9.88 -6.17 -5.63
CA TRP A 84 8.63 -5.49 -5.33
C TRP A 84 7.90 -6.16 -4.18
N VAL A 85 7.34 -5.32 -3.33
CA VAL A 85 6.44 -5.73 -2.27
C VAL A 85 5.14 -4.95 -2.41
N LEU A 86 4.04 -5.62 -2.12
CA LEU A 86 2.70 -5.06 -2.15
C LEU A 86 2.23 -4.89 -0.71
N TYR A 87 1.73 -3.70 -0.41
CA TYR A 87 1.02 -3.38 0.81
C TYR A 87 -0.42 -3.02 0.44
N GLU A 88 -1.38 -3.66 1.09
CA GLU A 88 -2.82 -3.40 0.89
C GLU A 88 -3.50 -3.15 2.24
N GLN A 89 -4.33 -2.11 2.27
CA GLN A 89 -5.25 -1.86 3.37
C GLN A 89 -6.58 -1.34 2.81
N GLU A 90 -7.67 -1.93 3.30
CA GLU A 90 -9.02 -1.41 3.08
C GLU A 90 -9.35 -0.38 4.15
N VAL A 91 -9.80 0.80 3.74
CA VAL A 91 -10.06 1.92 4.65
C VAL A 91 -11.47 2.45 4.40
N THR A 92 -12.30 2.43 5.43
CA THR A 92 -13.58 3.15 5.42
C THR A 92 -13.33 4.64 5.64
N LEU A 93 -13.70 5.45 4.65
CA LEU A 93 -13.62 6.91 4.75
C LEU A 93 -14.88 7.46 5.43
N PRO A 94 -14.77 8.55 6.22
CA PRO A 94 -15.93 9.28 6.71
C PRO A 94 -16.82 9.75 5.55
N GLU A 95 -18.13 9.67 5.72
CA GLU A 95 -19.11 10.05 4.70
C GLU A 95 -18.95 11.52 4.25
N GLN A 96 -18.59 12.41 5.19
CA GLN A 96 -18.30 13.82 4.91
C GLN A 96 -17.12 14.02 3.92
N TRP A 97 -16.22 13.05 3.77
CA TRP A 97 -15.10 13.14 2.83
C TRP A 97 -15.51 12.77 1.40
N THR A 98 -16.56 11.97 1.24
CA THR A 98 -17.00 11.46 -0.06
C THR A 98 -18.22 12.22 -0.60
N GLN A 99 -19.10 12.71 0.26
CA GLN A 99 -20.34 13.39 -0.16
C GLN A 99 -20.15 14.88 -0.48
N HIS A 100 -19.21 15.55 0.19
CA HIS A 100 -18.98 16.97 -0.04
C HIS A 100 -18.01 17.18 -1.21
N LEU A 101 -18.53 17.62 -2.36
CA LEU A 101 -17.73 17.92 -3.57
C LEU A 101 -16.65 19.00 -3.37
N ARG A 102 -16.73 19.78 -2.28
CA ARG A 102 -15.72 20.79 -1.92
C ARG A 102 -14.56 20.22 -1.11
N THR A 103 -14.68 18.99 -0.62
CA THR A 103 -13.65 18.35 0.20
C THR A 103 -12.60 17.72 -0.70
N ARG A 104 -11.35 18.16 -0.54
CA ARG A 104 -10.22 17.55 -1.25
C ARG A 104 -9.62 16.44 -0.39
N VAL A 105 -9.79 15.20 -0.83
CA VAL A 105 -9.14 14.03 -0.22
C VAL A 105 -7.73 13.88 -0.76
N VAL A 106 -6.74 13.74 0.12
CA VAL A 106 -5.33 13.56 -0.23
C VAL A 106 -4.76 12.38 0.54
N LEU A 107 -4.24 11.39 -0.19
CA LEU A 107 -3.41 10.34 0.40
C LEU A 107 -1.96 10.83 0.48
N ARG A 108 -1.38 10.79 1.68
CA ARG A 108 0.02 11.14 1.92
C ARG A 108 0.79 9.91 2.40
N ILE A 109 1.86 9.57 1.68
CA ILE A 109 2.85 8.59 2.11
C ILE A 109 4.05 9.37 2.64
N ALA A 110 4.37 9.16 3.92
CA ALA A 110 5.48 9.88 4.55
C ALA A 110 6.84 9.48 3.95
N SER A 111 7.01 8.19 3.66
CA SER A 111 8.22 7.64 3.02
C SER A 111 7.93 6.26 2.45
N ALA A 112 8.61 5.92 1.36
CA ALA A 112 8.70 4.58 0.79
C ALA A 112 10.10 4.38 0.22
N HIS A 113 10.54 3.13 0.07
CA HIS A 113 11.93 2.84 -0.29
C HIS A 113 12.11 2.68 -1.80
N SER A 114 13.05 3.45 -2.38
CA SER A 114 13.48 3.44 -3.79
C SER A 114 12.42 3.82 -4.83
N TYR A 115 11.32 3.08 -4.90
CA TYR A 115 10.23 3.34 -5.83
C TYR A 115 8.91 2.89 -5.24
N ALA A 116 7.85 3.69 -5.41
CA ALA A 116 6.53 3.38 -4.92
C ALA A 116 5.47 3.67 -5.98
N THR A 117 4.59 2.70 -6.19
CA THR A 117 3.37 2.84 -6.99
C THR A 117 2.18 2.78 -6.07
N VAL A 118 1.29 3.76 -6.17
CA VAL A 118 0.07 3.83 -5.36
C VAL A 118 -1.10 3.43 -6.24
N VAL A 119 -1.91 2.49 -5.74
CA VAL A 119 -3.15 2.08 -6.39
C VAL A 119 -4.30 2.39 -5.44
N SER A 120 -5.38 2.97 -5.97
CA SER A 120 -6.62 3.22 -5.25
C SER A 120 -7.79 2.61 -6.01
N GLN A 121 -8.59 1.77 -5.35
CA GLN A 121 -9.73 1.07 -5.97
C GLN A 121 -9.37 0.31 -7.26
N GLY A 122 -8.16 -0.27 -7.30
CA GLY A 122 -7.66 -0.99 -8.47
C GLY A 122 -7.12 -0.11 -9.61
N LEU A 123 -7.16 1.22 -9.47
CA LEU A 123 -6.63 2.16 -10.45
C LEU A 123 -5.29 2.74 -9.99
N LEU A 124 -4.32 2.75 -10.91
CA LEU A 124 -3.02 3.38 -10.69
C LEU A 124 -3.19 4.89 -10.48
N CYS A 125 -2.77 5.38 -9.32
CA CYS A 125 -2.65 6.81 -9.08
C CYS A 125 -1.40 7.35 -9.79
N PRO A 126 -1.39 8.64 -10.20
CA PRO A 126 -0.22 9.25 -10.82
C PRO A 126 1.04 9.06 -9.98
N GLU A 127 2.11 8.60 -10.63
CA GLU A 127 3.32 8.13 -9.98
C GLU A 127 4.07 9.23 -9.21
N HIS A 128 4.72 8.84 -8.11
CA HIS A 128 5.70 9.66 -7.42
C HIS A 128 6.97 8.84 -7.16
N ARG A 129 8.09 9.27 -7.74
CA ARG A 129 9.42 8.74 -7.40
C ARG A 129 9.95 9.57 -6.22
N LEU A 130 10.16 8.92 -5.08
CA LEU A 130 10.80 9.53 -3.90
C LEU A 130 12.31 9.62 -4.10
#